data_AF-A0A6I2Y554-F1
#
_entry.id   AF-A0A6I2Y554-F1
#
_cell.length_a   1.000
_cell.length_b   1.000
_cell.length_c   1.000
_cell.angle_alpha   90.00
_cell.angle_beta   90.00
_cell.angle_gamma   90.00
#
_symmetry.space_group_name_H-M   'P 1'
#
loop_
_entity.id
_entity.type
_entity.pdbx_description
1 polymer ?
#
loop_
_entity_poly.entity_id
_entity_poly.type
_entity_poly.pdbx_seq_one_letter_code
_entity_poly.pdbx_strand_id
1 'polypeptide(L)' 'NDTRTDPMHGRKMCAALQHATSGTRPILIRAEGDVGHGARSMSKSVEEAADTLAFLARWTGLE' A
#
# COMPACT_ATOMS: atom_id res chain seq x y z
N ASN A 1 -12.30 -3.11 -3.68
CA ASN A 1 -12.83 -4.22 -4.50
C ASN A 1 -12.36 -4.08 -5.95
N ASP A 2 -11.11 -4.47 -6.22
CA ASP A 2 -10.54 -4.43 -7.57
C ASP A 2 -11.02 -5.66 -8.37
N THR A 3 -11.79 -5.42 -9.43
CA THR A 3 -12.33 -6.47 -10.31
C THR A 3 -11.44 -6.79 -11.51
N ARG A 4 -10.38 -6.00 -11.74
CA ARG A 4 -9.41 -6.20 -12.84
C ARG A 4 -8.21 -7.02 -12.38
N THR A 5 -7.77 -6.80 -11.14
CA THR A 5 -6.62 -7.49 -10.55
C THR A 5 -7.02 -8.05 -9.20
N ASP A 6 -6.93 -9.37 -9.04
CA ASP A 6 -7.27 -10.02 -7.78
C ASP A 6 -6.39 -9.52 -6.62
N PRO A 7 -6.97 -9.08 -5.48
CA PRO A 7 -6.21 -8.58 -4.32
C PRO A 7 -5.21 -9.58 -3.73
N MET A 8 -5.34 -10.87 -4.00
CA MET A 8 -4.41 -11.91 -3.52
C MET A 8 -3.01 -11.76 -4.09
N HIS A 9 -2.82 -11.09 -5.22
CA HIS A 9 -1.47 -10.80 -5.73
C HIS A 9 -0.67 -9.98 -4.71
N GLY A 10 -1.21 -8.84 -4.30
CA GLY A 10 -0.57 -7.98 -3.30
C GLY A 10 -0.43 -8.67 -1.94
N ARG A 11 -1.46 -9.38 -1.49
CA ARG A 11 -1.45 -10.06 -0.17
C ARG A 11 -0.38 -11.16 -0.10
N LYS A 12 -0.32 -12.03 -1.11
CA LYS A 12 0.68 -13.11 -1.16
C LYS A 12 2.10 -12.55 -1.29
N MET A 13 2.30 -11.52 -2.10
CA MET A 13 3.60 -10.85 -2.23
C MET A 13 4.05 -10.24 -0.91
N CYS A 14 3.17 -9.48 -0.24
CA CYS A 14 3.48 -8.86 1.05
C CYS A 14 3.85 -9.91 2.11
N ALA A 15 3.07 -10.98 2.23
CA ALA A 15 3.36 -12.08 3.15
C ALA A 15 4.69 -12.78 2.84
N ALA A 16 4.96 -13.06 1.55
CA ALA A 16 6.22 -13.69 1.14
C ALA A 16 7.43 -12.79 1.45
N LEU A 17 7.32 -11.48 1.20
CA LEU A 17 8.37 -10.51 1.50
C LEU A 17 8.60 -10.37 3.02
N GLN A 18 7.53 -10.31 3.81
CA GLN A 18 7.61 -10.29 5.27
C GLN A 18 8.25 -11.56 5.82
N HIS A 19 7.99 -12.72 5.22
CA HIS A 19 8.63 -13.97 5.62
C HIS A 19 10.11 -14.03 5.24
N ALA A 20 10.48 -13.52 4.05
CA ALA A 20 11.84 -13.62 3.52
C ALA A 20 12.78 -12.51 3.98
N THR A 21 12.26 -11.38 4.50
CA THR A 21 13.10 -10.25 4.88
C THR A 21 13.96 -10.55 6.10
N SER A 22 15.24 -10.15 6.04
CA SER A 22 16.13 -10.05 7.20
C SER A 22 16.33 -8.59 7.65
N GLY A 23 15.67 -7.62 6.98
CA GLY A 23 15.76 -6.20 7.29
C GLY A 23 14.81 -5.77 8.41
N THR A 24 15.12 -4.66 9.05
CA THR A 24 14.32 -4.10 10.17
C THR A 24 13.22 -3.14 9.72
N ARG A 25 13.20 -2.75 8.43
CA ARG A 25 12.20 -1.84 7.88
C ARG A 25 10.88 -2.58 7.62
N PRO A 26 9.72 -1.92 7.82
CA PRO A 26 8.43 -2.58 7.67
C PRO A 26 8.11 -2.85 6.20
N ILE A 27 7.42 -3.98 5.97
CA ILE A 27 6.84 -4.34 4.68
C ILE A 27 5.33 -4.38 4.89
N LEU A 28 4.61 -3.46 4.26
CA LEU A 28 3.19 -3.23 4.52
C LEU A 28 2.38 -3.34 3.23
N ILE A 29 1.11 -3.69 3.38
CA ILE A 29 0.10 -3.56 2.33
C ILE A 29 -0.99 -2.61 2.81
N ARG A 30 -1.20 -1.51 2.08
CA ARG A 30 -2.35 -0.62 2.30
C ARG A 30 -3.54 -1.20 1.55
N ALA A 31 -4.57 -1.62 2.27
CA ALA A 31 -5.82 -2.10 1.68
C ALA A 31 -6.91 -1.04 1.84
N GLU A 32 -7.65 -0.79 0.77
CA GLU A 32 -8.72 0.21 0.75
C GLU A 32 -10.07 -0.45 0.46
N GLY A 33 -11.01 -0.27 1.39
CA GLY A 33 -12.40 -0.69 1.23
C GLY A 33 -13.11 0.18 0.19
N ASP A 34 -14.13 -0.38 -0.46
CA ASP A 34 -15.05 0.36 -1.35
C ASP A 34 -14.39 1.10 -2.54
N VAL A 35 -13.13 0.79 -2.84
CA VAL A 35 -12.39 1.35 -3.99
C VAL A 35 -11.93 0.22 -4.92
N GLY A 36 -12.23 0.35 -6.21
CA GLY A 36 -11.79 -0.59 -7.25
C GLY A 36 -10.51 -0.13 -7.97
N HIS A 37 -10.23 -0.73 -9.13
CA HIS A 37 -9.08 -0.35 -9.96
C HIS A 37 -9.19 1.02 -10.61
N GLY A 38 -10.44 1.49 -10.79
CA GLY A 38 -10.76 2.69 -11.53
C GLY A 38 -10.66 3.96 -10.69
N ALA A 39 -11.37 4.99 -11.16
CA ALA A 39 -11.46 6.26 -10.46
C ALA A 39 -11.96 6.07 -9.02
N ARG A 40 -11.36 6.84 -8.11
CA ARG A 40 -11.74 6.94 -6.70
C ARG A 40 -12.18 8.37 -6.39
N SER A 41 -12.89 8.56 -5.29
CA SER A 41 -13.25 9.90 -4.82
C SER A 41 -11.99 10.73 -4.50
N MET A 42 -12.08 12.06 -4.66
CA MET A 42 -10.96 12.96 -4.36
C MET A 42 -10.42 12.79 -2.93
N SER A 43 -11.30 12.61 -1.94
CA SER A 43 -10.88 12.37 -0.55
C SER A 43 -9.99 11.14 -0.42
N LYS A 44 -10.40 10.00 -1.01
CA LYS A 44 -9.62 8.76 -1.05
C LYS A 44 -8.28 8.93 -1.78
N SER A 45 -8.23 9.72 -2.86
CA SER A 45 -6.96 10.05 -3.53
C SER A 45 -6.02 10.86 -2.63
N VAL A 46 -6.55 11.84 -1.88
CA VAL A 46 -5.76 12.66 -0.95
C VAL A 46 -5.25 11.81 0.21
N GLU A 47 -6.08 10.94 0.78
CA GLU A 47 -5.70 9.98 1.83
C GLU A 47 -4.56 9.06 1.36
N GLU A 48 -4.70 8.45 0.17
CA GLU A 48 -3.65 7.61 -0.41
C GLU A 48 -2.33 8.36 -0.62
N ALA A 49 -2.39 9.57 -1.17
CA ALA A 49 -1.21 10.38 -1.41
C ALA A 49 -0.52 10.77 -0.10
N ALA A 50 -1.30 11.15 0.92
CA ALA A 50 -0.79 11.49 2.24
C ALA A 50 -0.10 10.29 2.91
N ASP A 51 -0.74 9.12 2.93
CA ASP A 51 -0.16 7.87 3.47
C ASP A 51 1.16 7.52 2.78
N THR A 52 1.18 7.63 1.45
CA THR A 52 2.36 7.28 0.64
C THR A 52 3.51 8.24 0.92
N LEU A 53 3.26 9.55 0.91
CA LEU A 53 4.28 10.56 1.14
C LEU A 53 4.81 10.51 2.58
N ALA A 54 3.95 10.32 3.57
CA ALA A 54 4.36 10.18 4.97
C ALA A 54 5.23 8.92 5.16
N PHE A 55 4.84 7.79 4.57
CA PHE A 55 5.65 6.56 4.62
C PHE A 55 7.04 6.76 3.99
N LEU A 56 7.09 7.38 2.81
CA LEU A 56 8.35 7.66 2.14
C LEU A 56 9.22 8.59 2.98
N ALA A 57 8.69 9.72 3.44
CA ALA A 57 9.46 10.68 4.23
C ALA A 57 10.11 10.04 5.45
N ARG A 58 9.33 9.24 6.19
CA ARG A 58 9.77 8.50 7.37
C ARG A 58 10.94 7.54 7.11
N TRP A 59 10.96 6.87 5.95
CA TRP A 59 11.92 5.79 5.67
C TRP A 59 13.05 6.17 4.70
N THR A 60 12.99 7.36 4.10
CA THR A 60 14.03 7.89 3.21
C THR A 60 14.78 9.08 3.78
N GLY A 61 14.39 9.61 4.94
CA GLY A 61 15.04 10.77 5.56
C GLY A 61 14.68 12.10 4.90
N LEU A 62 13.46 12.22 4.37
CA LEU A 62 12.89 13.51 3.91
C LEU A 62 12.14 14.26 5.03
N GLU A 63 12.16 13.72 6.26
CA GLU A 63 11.65 14.41 7.46
C GLU A 63 12.58 15.55 7.90
#